data_AF-A0A9E0BGP5-F1
#
_entry.id   AF-A0A9E0BGP5-F1
#
_cell.length_a   1.000
_cell.length_b   1.000
_cell.length_c   1.000
_cell.angle_alpha   90.00
_cell.angle_beta   90.00
_cell.angle_gamma   90.00
#
_symmetry.space_group_name_H-M   'P 1'
#
loop_
_entity.id
_entity.type
_entity.pdbx_description
1 polymer ?
#
loop_
_entity_poly.entity_id
_entity_poly.type
_entity_poly.pdbx_seq_one_letter_code
_entity_poly.pdbx_strand_id
1 'polypeptide(L)'
;SFNGVNMLNGALPSGAVTISALADESGTSRLTVLAQDMSLDTPGSAVGLLSTDSIGTQAGAELMIASVGTAIANVSTALSKLGTGSKSLANHLTFINKLQDAVDAGVGNLVDADLAKESARLTSLQTKQQLGVQALSIANQMPQTIMSLFRS
;
A
#
# COMPACT_ATOMS: atom_id res chain seq x y z
N SER A 1 -2.48 19.73 -10.32
CA SER A 1 -3.06 19.11 -9.13
C SER A 1 -2.49 17.70 -9.00
N PHE A 2 -2.17 17.24 -7.79
CA PHE A 2 -1.88 15.82 -7.56
C PHE A 2 -3.21 15.15 -7.20
N ASN A 3 -3.67 14.22 -8.02
CA ASN A 3 -4.91 13.46 -7.79
C ASN A 3 -6.14 14.35 -7.48
N GLY A 4 -6.30 15.46 -8.22
CA GLY A 4 -7.41 16.42 -8.01
C GLY A 4 -7.19 17.45 -6.90
N VAL A 5 -6.19 17.27 -6.02
CA VAL A 5 -5.91 18.20 -4.93
C VAL A 5 -4.86 19.24 -5.35
N ASN A 6 -5.07 20.50 -4.97
CA ASN A 6 -4.12 21.57 -5.25
C ASN A 6 -2.99 21.56 -4.21
N MET A 7 -1.75 21.44 -4.69
CA MET A 7 -0.53 21.39 -3.85
C MET A 7 0.16 22.75 -3.71
N LEU A 8 -0.33 23.78 -4.41
CA LEU A 8 0.39 25.03 -4.68
C LEU A 8 -0.41 26.30 -4.30
N ASN A 9 -1.59 26.19 -3.67
CA ASN A 9 -2.47 27.34 -3.41
C ASN A 9 -2.75 27.58 -1.91
N GLY A 10 -2.50 28.82 -1.47
CA GLY A 10 -2.52 29.34 -0.10
C GLY A 10 -3.87 29.51 0.61
N ALA A 11 -4.93 28.84 0.18
CA ALA A 11 -6.16 28.77 1.00
C ALA A 11 -6.05 27.73 2.14
N LEU A 12 -4.99 26.93 2.12
CA LEU A 12 -4.66 26.00 3.19
C LEU A 12 -3.54 26.63 4.02
N PRO A 13 -3.70 26.77 5.36
CA PRO A 13 -2.64 27.31 6.21
C PRO A 13 -1.34 26.54 5.97
N SER A 14 -0.21 27.24 5.90
CA SER A 14 1.12 26.63 5.74
C SER A 14 1.28 25.45 6.72
N GLY A 15 1.52 24.24 6.20
CA GLY A 15 1.57 23.01 7.01
C GLY A 15 0.29 22.16 6.99
N ALA A 16 -0.73 22.55 6.22
CA ALA A 16 -1.89 21.70 5.97
C ALA A 16 -1.49 20.42 5.23
N VAL A 17 -1.72 19.29 5.89
CA VAL A 17 -1.58 17.95 5.30
C VAL A 17 -2.60 17.82 4.17
N THR A 18 -2.09 17.59 2.96
CA THR A 18 -2.96 17.56 1.79
C THR A 18 -3.02 16.16 1.16
N ILE A 19 -1.92 15.42 1.23
CA ILE A 19 -1.92 13.98 0.94
C ILE A 19 -1.51 13.25 2.21
N SER A 20 -2.28 12.22 2.57
CA SER A 20 -1.97 11.36 3.70
C SER A 20 -2.24 9.90 3.35
N ALA A 21 -1.19 9.08 3.36
CA ALA A 21 -1.29 7.64 3.18
C ALA A 21 -1.04 6.94 4.52
N LEU A 22 -1.82 5.89 4.81
CA LEU A 22 -1.58 5.06 5.99
C LEU A 22 -0.25 4.32 5.82
N ALA A 23 0.61 4.39 6.83
CA ALA A 23 1.95 3.82 6.79
C ALA A 23 2.12 2.61 7.72
N ASP A 24 1.14 2.32 8.58
CA ASP A 24 1.11 1.13 9.43
C ASP A 24 -0.28 0.45 9.42
N GLU A 25 -0.30 -0.79 9.89
CA GLU A 25 -1.50 -1.62 10.04
C GLU A 25 -2.42 -1.14 11.17
N SER A 26 -1.87 -0.46 12.18
CA SER A 26 -2.60 0.11 13.31
C SER A 26 -3.30 1.43 12.98
N GLY A 27 -3.05 2.00 11.79
CA GLY A 27 -3.64 3.24 11.31
C GLY A 27 -3.16 4.51 12.01
N THR A 28 -2.10 4.40 12.80
CA THR A 28 -1.53 5.46 13.63
C THR A 28 -0.45 6.26 12.90
N SER A 29 0.34 5.61 12.05
CA SER A 29 1.42 6.23 11.28
C SER A 29 0.90 6.62 9.91
N ARG A 30 1.23 7.83 9.49
CA ARG A 30 0.83 8.35 8.18
C ARG A 30 2.00 8.97 7.46
N LEU A 31 2.16 8.60 6.20
CA LEU A 31 3.01 9.34 5.29
C LEU A 31 2.25 10.58 4.82
N THR A 32 2.75 11.76 5.18
CA THR A 32 2.09 13.05 4.85
C THR A 32 2.92 13.85 3.87
N VAL A 33 2.27 14.39 2.84
CA VAL A 33 2.83 15.42 1.96
C VAL A 33 2.05 16.72 2.20
N LEU A 34 2.79 17.75 2.61
CA LEU A 34 2.27 19.07 2.90
C LEU A 34 2.20 19.90 1.62
N ALA A 35 1.09 20.61 1.41
CA ALA A 35 1.02 21.63 0.38
C ALA A 35 2.01 22.76 0.69
N GLN A 36 2.46 23.44 -0.37
CA GLN A 36 3.29 24.64 -0.26
C GLN A 36 2.51 25.83 -0.78
N ASP A 37 2.50 26.91 -0.01
CA ASP A 37 1.87 28.15 -0.43
C ASP A 37 2.78 28.91 -1.40
N MET A 38 2.38 28.97 -2.67
CA MET A 38 3.09 29.68 -3.74
C MET A 38 2.32 30.94 -4.18
N SER A 39 1.33 31.40 -3.41
CA SER A 39 0.55 32.59 -3.74
C SER A 39 1.40 33.85 -3.80
N LEU A 40 1.04 34.76 -4.70
CA LEU A 40 1.60 36.10 -4.77
C LEU A 40 0.85 37.02 -3.81
N ASP A 41 1.51 38.10 -3.36
CA ASP A 41 0.88 39.15 -2.53
C ASP A 41 0.28 38.61 -1.21
N THR A 42 0.82 37.51 -0.70
CA THR A 42 0.37 36.87 0.52
C THR A 42 1.52 36.82 1.52
N PRO A 43 1.42 37.52 2.67
CA PRO A 43 2.46 37.46 3.70
C PRO A 43 2.71 36.02 4.18
N GLY A 44 3.97 35.61 4.23
CA GLY A 44 4.35 34.26 4.68
C GLY A 44 4.25 33.16 3.63
N SER A 45 3.82 33.46 2.40
CA SER A 45 3.94 32.54 1.26
C SER A 45 5.41 32.27 0.90
N ALA A 46 5.66 31.19 0.15
CA ALA A 46 7.00 30.89 -0.35
C ALA A 46 7.53 31.96 -1.32
N VAL A 47 6.64 32.68 -2.02
CA VAL A 47 7.08 33.79 -2.87
C VAL A 47 7.39 35.02 -2.03
N GLY A 48 6.56 35.35 -1.04
CA GLY A 48 6.85 36.40 -0.05
C GLY A 48 6.95 37.83 -0.58
N LEU A 49 6.72 38.05 -1.89
CA LEU A 49 6.66 39.36 -2.51
C LEU A 49 5.26 39.95 -2.35
N LEU A 50 5.20 41.21 -1.98
CA LEU A 50 3.97 41.95 -1.73
C LEU A 50 3.76 43.05 -2.77
N SER A 51 2.50 43.37 -3.04
CA SER A 51 2.11 44.49 -3.90
C SER A 51 2.59 45.85 -3.39
N THR A 52 2.92 45.93 -2.10
CA THR A 52 3.52 47.11 -1.45
C THR A 52 5.03 47.24 -1.69
N ASP A 53 5.69 46.19 -2.18
CA ASP A 53 7.12 46.26 -2.47
C ASP A 53 7.38 47.18 -3.67
N SER A 54 8.39 48.05 -3.58
CA SER A 54 8.60 49.12 -4.55
C SER A 54 10.03 49.19 -5.07
N ILE A 55 10.15 49.42 -6.37
CA ILE A 55 11.41 49.68 -7.09
C ILE A 55 11.55 51.15 -7.50
N GLY A 56 10.70 52.04 -7.00
CA GLY A 56 10.65 53.45 -7.40
C GLY A 56 11.81 54.31 -6.87
N THR A 57 12.63 53.78 -5.96
CA THR A 57 13.83 54.43 -5.43
C THR A 57 15.02 53.47 -5.51
N GLN A 58 16.25 54.00 -5.50
CA GLN A 58 17.45 53.17 -5.48
C GLN A 58 17.45 52.20 -4.28
N ALA A 59 17.16 52.69 -3.08
CA ALA A 59 17.08 51.86 -1.88
C ALA A 59 15.98 50.79 -1.97
N GLY A 60 14.82 51.12 -2.54
CA GLY A 60 13.73 50.16 -2.77
C GLY A 60 14.13 49.07 -3.77
N ALA A 61 14.83 49.43 -4.84
CA ALA A 61 15.34 48.47 -5.82
C ALA A 61 16.41 47.54 -5.21
N GLU A 62 17.30 48.05 -4.36
CA GLU A 62 18.30 47.23 -3.64
C GLU A 62 17.63 46.23 -2.68
N LEU A 63 16.60 46.65 -1.94
CA LEU A 63 15.80 45.75 -1.11
C LEU A 63 15.06 44.70 -1.93
N MET A 64 14.50 45.09 -3.08
CA MET A 64 13.80 44.17 -3.98
C MET A 64 14.71 43.04 -4.49
N ILE A 65 15.97 43.33 -4.81
CA ILE A 65 16.93 42.30 -5.22
C ILE A 65 17.10 41.26 -4.11
N ALA A 66 17.22 41.69 -2.86
CA ALA A 66 17.30 40.79 -1.72
C ALA A 66 16.01 39.97 -1.53
N SER A 67 14.84 40.62 -1.58
CA SER A 67 13.54 39.96 -1.46
C SER A 67 13.31 38.90 -2.55
N VAL A 68 13.65 39.20 -3.81
CA VAL A 68 13.57 38.21 -4.92
C VAL A 68 14.54 37.06 -4.70
N GLY A 69 15.76 37.32 -4.21
CA GLY A 69 16.71 36.28 -3.85
C GLY A 69 16.17 35.32 -2.78
N THR A 70 15.54 35.88 -1.75
CA THR A 70 14.85 35.11 -0.71
C THR A 70 13.66 34.33 -1.28
N ALA A 71 12.84 34.94 -2.14
CA ALA A 71 11.72 34.29 -2.80
C ALA A 71 12.17 33.05 -3.60
N ILE A 72 13.26 33.17 -4.38
CA ILE A 72 13.84 32.06 -5.14
C ILE A 72 14.27 30.92 -4.20
N ALA A 73 14.95 31.24 -3.10
CA ALA A 73 15.40 30.24 -2.13
C ALA A 73 14.23 29.51 -1.44
N ASN A 74 13.18 30.27 -1.08
CA ASN A 74 11.98 29.73 -0.45
C ASN A 74 11.19 28.84 -1.41
N VAL A 75 10.97 29.28 -2.65
CA VAL A 75 10.31 28.50 -3.71
C VAL A 75 11.11 27.22 -4.01
N SER A 76 12.44 27.30 -4.10
CA SER A 76 13.30 26.13 -4.29
C SER A 76 13.15 25.11 -3.15
N THR A 77 13.10 25.60 -1.90
CA THR A 77 12.88 24.76 -0.71
C THR A 77 11.48 24.13 -0.73
N ALA A 78 10.46 24.88 -1.10
CA ALA A 78 9.09 24.38 -1.25
C ALA A 78 9.00 23.29 -2.33
N LEU A 79 9.62 23.49 -3.50
CA LEU A 79 9.69 22.48 -4.56
C LEU A 79 10.46 21.24 -4.12
N SER A 80 11.55 21.41 -3.36
CA SER A 80 12.31 20.28 -2.80
C SER A 80 11.45 19.44 -1.86
N LYS A 81 10.68 20.06 -0.96
CA LYS A 81 9.72 19.37 -0.05
C LYS A 81 8.65 18.61 -0.82
N LEU A 82 8.11 19.19 -1.90
CA LEU A 82 7.14 18.49 -2.76
C LEU A 82 7.78 17.32 -3.50
N GLY A 83 9.01 17.49 -3.99
CA GLY A 83 9.78 16.44 -4.67
C GLY A 83 10.10 15.25 -3.76
N THR A 84 10.56 15.50 -2.53
CA THR A 84 10.83 14.45 -1.54
C THR A 84 9.54 13.75 -1.12
N GLY A 85 8.46 14.49 -0.89
CA GLY A 85 7.14 13.93 -0.59
C GLY A 85 6.61 13.03 -1.72
N SER A 86 6.72 13.49 -2.98
CA SER A 86 6.34 12.70 -4.15
C SER A 86 7.15 11.41 -4.27
N LYS A 87 8.47 11.47 -4.06
CA LYS A 87 9.32 10.28 -4.10
C LYS A 87 8.99 9.29 -2.98
N SER A 88 8.73 9.80 -1.77
CA SER A 88 8.32 8.97 -0.64
C SER A 88 6.99 8.27 -0.92
N LEU A 89 6.01 8.97 -1.49
CA LEU A 89 4.73 8.39 -1.88
C LEU A 89 4.89 7.30 -2.96
N ALA A 90 5.72 7.54 -3.97
CA ALA A 90 6.01 6.54 -5.00
C ALA A 90 6.66 5.28 -4.43
N ASN A 91 7.59 5.43 -3.48
CA ASN A 91 8.21 4.31 -2.78
C ASN A 91 7.18 3.54 -1.93
N HIS A 92 6.27 4.26 -1.25
CA HIS A 92 5.21 3.65 -0.45
C HIS A 92 4.23 2.83 -1.30
N LEU A 93 3.82 3.36 -2.45
CA LEU A 93 2.99 2.62 -3.41
C LEU A 93 3.69 1.36 -3.92
N THR A 94 4.99 1.45 -4.19
CA THR A 94 5.79 0.29 -4.59
C THR A 94 5.85 -0.77 -3.47
N PHE A 95 5.99 -0.34 -2.21
CA PHE A 95 5.98 -1.23 -1.06
C PHE A 95 4.62 -1.92 -0.90
N ILE A 96 3.51 -1.19 -1.00
CA ILE A 96 2.15 -1.75 -0.92
C ILE A 96 1.92 -2.77 -2.02
N ASN A 97 2.33 -2.48 -3.26
CA ASN A 97 2.18 -3.44 -4.37
C ASN A 97 2.93 -4.74 -4.09
N LYS A 98 4.19 -4.65 -3.64
CA LYS A 98 4.98 -5.83 -3.27
C LYS A 98 4.39 -6.60 -2.09
N LEU A 99 3.81 -5.88 -1.12
CA LEU A 99 3.14 -6.49 0.02
C LEU A 99 1.91 -7.27 -0.45
N GLN A 100 1.10 -6.69 -1.35
CA GLN A 100 -0.04 -7.37 -1.95
C GLN A 100 0.40 -8.63 -2.72
N ASP A 101 1.44 -8.55 -3.56
CA ASP A 101 1.97 -9.71 -4.28
C ASP A 101 2.42 -10.84 -3.32
N ALA A 102 3.08 -10.47 -2.21
CA ALA A 102 3.53 -11.43 -1.21
C ALA A 102 2.36 -12.05 -0.42
N VAL A 103 1.33 -11.25 -0.12
CA VAL A 103 0.10 -11.73 0.54
C VAL A 103 -0.66 -12.67 -0.39
N ASP A 104 -0.83 -12.33 -1.67
CA ASP A 104 -1.51 -13.17 -2.65
C ASP A 104 -0.79 -14.51 -2.84
N ALA A 105 0.55 -14.48 -2.94
CA ALA A 105 1.36 -15.70 -2.99
C ALA A 105 1.26 -16.52 -1.69
N GLY A 106 1.27 -15.85 -0.53
CA GLY A 106 1.13 -16.49 0.77
C GLY A 106 -0.23 -17.18 0.94
N VAL A 107 -1.32 -16.48 0.58
CA VAL A 107 -2.68 -17.02 0.59
C VAL A 107 -2.81 -18.17 -0.41
N GLY A 108 -2.26 -18.04 -1.62
CA GLY A 108 -2.24 -19.11 -2.62
C GLY A 108 -1.56 -20.38 -2.09
N ASN A 109 -0.38 -20.25 -1.47
CA ASN A 109 0.32 -21.38 -0.87
C ASN A 109 -0.48 -22.05 0.26
N LEU A 110 -1.20 -21.27 1.08
CA LEU A 110 -2.06 -21.82 2.13
C LEU A 110 -3.27 -22.56 1.55
N VAL A 111 -3.90 -22.02 0.50
CA VAL A 111 -5.01 -22.66 -0.19
C VAL A 111 -4.56 -23.96 -0.87
N ASP A 112 -3.41 -23.95 -1.56
CA ASP A 112 -2.85 -25.14 -2.21
C ASP A 112 -2.48 -26.22 -1.19
N ALA A 113 -1.89 -25.83 -0.05
CA ALA A 113 -1.58 -26.76 1.03
C ALA A 113 -2.84 -27.39 1.66
N ASP A 114 -3.91 -26.62 1.82
CA ASP A 114 -5.18 -27.14 2.34
C ASP A 114 -5.84 -28.09 1.33
N LEU A 115 -5.84 -27.73 0.04
CA LEU A 115 -6.32 -28.62 -1.02
C LEU A 115 -5.52 -29.93 -1.08
N ALA A 116 -4.19 -29.88 -0.94
CA ALA A 116 -3.36 -31.08 -0.91
C ALA A 116 -3.70 -31.99 0.28
N LYS A 117 -3.92 -31.41 1.47
CA LYS A 117 -4.31 -32.15 2.68
C LYS A 117 -5.69 -32.78 2.54
N GLU A 118 -6.66 -32.04 2.01
CA GLU A 118 -8.01 -32.56 1.79
C GLU A 118 -8.02 -33.65 0.70
N SER A 119 -7.24 -33.49 -0.36
CA SER A 119 -7.06 -34.51 -1.41
C SER A 119 -6.42 -35.79 -0.88
N ALA A 120 -5.41 -35.68 0.00
CA ALA A 120 -4.82 -36.82 0.67
C ALA A 120 -5.82 -37.53 1.60
N ARG A 121 -6.65 -36.75 2.33
CA ARG A 121 -7.73 -37.27 3.18
C ARG A 121 -8.80 -37.99 2.36
N LEU A 122 -9.24 -37.41 1.25
CA LEU A 122 -10.19 -38.00 0.31
C LEU A 122 -9.66 -39.33 -0.24
N THR A 123 -8.40 -39.34 -0.69
CA THR A 123 -7.74 -40.55 -1.22
C THR A 123 -7.65 -41.64 -0.15
N SER A 124 -7.28 -41.29 1.09
CA SER A 124 -7.28 -42.24 2.21
C SER A 124 -8.68 -42.80 2.49
N LEU A 125 -9.71 -41.96 2.42
CA LEU A 125 -11.10 -42.37 2.62
C LEU A 125 -11.57 -43.34 1.52
N GLN A 126 -11.23 -43.05 0.25
CA GLN A 126 -11.51 -43.94 -0.88
C GLN A 126 -10.82 -45.31 -0.72
N THR A 127 -9.54 -45.33 -0.34
CA THR A 127 -8.81 -46.59 -0.07
C THR A 127 -9.45 -47.36 1.08
N LYS A 128 -9.83 -46.69 2.17
CA LYS A 128 -10.56 -47.34 3.28
C LYS A 128 -11.90 -47.92 2.85
N GLN A 129 -12.65 -47.24 1.98
CA GLN A 129 -13.92 -47.76 1.45
C GLN A 129 -13.69 -48.97 0.54
N GLN A 130 -12.70 -48.95 -0.34
CA GLN A 130 -12.34 -50.09 -1.19
C GLN A 130 -11.91 -51.31 -0.36
N LEU A 131 -11.12 -51.10 0.69
CA LEU A 131 -10.75 -52.14 1.65
C LEU A 131 -11.96 -52.62 2.45
N GLY A 132 -12.89 -51.73 2.81
CA GLY A 132 -14.14 -52.09 3.48
C GLY A 132 -15.03 -52.99 2.62
N VAL A 133 -15.17 -52.69 1.33
CA VAL A 133 -15.91 -53.53 0.37
C VAL A 133 -15.21 -54.88 0.15
N GLN A 134 -13.88 -54.90 0.02
CA GLN A 134 -13.13 -56.16 -0.08
C GLN A 134 -13.25 -57.00 1.20
N ALA A 135 -13.10 -56.38 2.37
CA ALA A 135 -13.27 -57.05 3.65
C ALA A 135 -14.69 -57.61 3.81
N LEU A 136 -15.72 -56.87 3.37
CA LEU A 136 -17.11 -57.32 3.37
C LEU A 136 -17.35 -58.48 2.38
N SER A 137 -16.74 -58.44 1.19
CA SER A 137 -16.75 -59.53 0.20
C SER A 137 -16.11 -60.80 0.77
N ILE A 138 -14.93 -60.68 1.38
CA ILE A 138 -14.22 -61.79 2.04
C ILE A 138 -15.03 -62.34 3.21
N ALA A 139 -15.62 -61.47 4.05
CA ALA A 139 -16.47 -61.87 5.17
C ALA A 139 -17.75 -62.59 4.71
N ASN A 140 -18.31 -62.23 3.55
CA ASN A 140 -19.45 -62.94 2.96
C ASN A 140 -19.07 -64.26 2.27
N GLN A 141 -17.82 -64.41 1.80
CA GLN A 141 -17.33 -65.64 1.16
C GLN A 141 -16.78 -66.67 2.16
N MET A 142 -16.20 -66.23 3.29
CA MET A 142 -15.65 -67.09 4.35
C MET A 142 -16.62 -68.18 4.89
N PRO A 143 -17.93 -67.92 5.08
CA PRO A 143 -18.87 -68.94 5.53
C PRO A 143 -19.06 -70.10 4.52
N GLN A 144 -18.94 -69.84 3.22
CA GLN A 144 -19.12 -70.86 2.18
C GLN A 144 -17.92 -71.81 2.07
N THR A 145 -16.69 -71.31 2.24
CA THR A 145 -15.47 -72.14 2.27
C THR A 145 -15.41 -73.04 3.51
N ILE A 146 -15.91 -72.56 4.66
CA ILE A 146 -16.04 -73.38 5.86
C ILE A 146 -17.08 -74.49 5.66
N MET A 147 -18.24 -74.20 5.06
CA MET A 147 -19.27 -75.21 4.74
C MET A 147 -18.80 -76.28 3.73
N SER A 148 -17.87 -75.94 2.84
CA SER A 148 -17.23 -76.88 1.91
C SER A 148 -16.36 -77.92 2.63
N LEU A 149 -15.58 -77.48 3.63
CA LEU A 149 -14.72 -78.35 4.45
C LEU A 149 -15.49 -79.30 5.38
N PHE A 150 -16.75 -78.99 5.68
CA PHE A 150 -17.65 -79.89 6.42
C PHE A 150 -18.47 -80.83 5.51
N ARG A 151 -18.34 -80.71 4.17
CA ARG A 151 -18.98 -81.60 3.18
C ARG A 151 -18.01 -82.56 2.48
N SER A 152 -16.70 -82.38 2.65
CA SER A 152 -15.63 -83.30 2.26
C SER A 152 -15.27 -84.25 3.39
#